data_AF-X1TVQ8-F1
#
_entry.id   AF-X1TVQ8-F1
#
_cell.length_a   1.000
_cell.length_b   1.000
_cell.length_c   1.000
_cell.angle_alpha   90.00
_cell.angle_beta   90.00
_cell.angle_gamma   90.00
#
_symmetry.space_group_name_H-M   'P 1'
#
loop_
_entity.id
_entity.type
_entity.pdbx_description
1 polymer ?
#
loop_
_entity_poly.entity_id
_entity_poly.type
_entity_poly.pdbx_seq_one_letter_code
_entity_poly.pdbx_strand_id
1 'polypeptide(L)'
;MPLADLLVELFKVKTRAVENPRAVTTATATAQMILANNPNRLAWTMINLGGNPCYIGLTREVSASNGVRLDINGGHAGEIWNEDFQETAWAVWIISPDGDSNCYSKEVVEY
;
A
#
# COMPACT_ATOMS: atom_id res chain seq x y z
N MET A 1 24.51 15.20 5.90
CA MET A 1 24.35 13.77 5.55
C MET A 1 23.27 13.67 4.47
N PRO A 2 23.57 13.12 3.28
CA PRO A 2 22.59 12.81 2.25
C PRO A 2 21.43 11.92 2.75
N LEU A 3 20.26 12.01 2.12
CA LEU A 3 19.11 11.15 2.41
C LEU A 3 19.47 9.66 2.30
N ALA A 4 20.25 9.29 1.27
CA ALA A 4 20.67 7.90 1.07
C ALA A 4 21.45 7.34 2.27
N ASP A 5 22.29 8.16 2.91
CA ASP A 5 23.08 7.75 4.07
C ASP A 5 22.19 7.58 5.32
N LEU A 6 21.19 8.45 5.50
CA LEU A 6 20.20 8.31 6.58
C LEU A 6 19.36 7.02 6.40
N LEU A 7 18.98 6.70 5.16
CA LEU A 7 18.21 5.49 4.86
C LEU A 7 19.03 4.23 5.10
N VAL A 8 20.30 4.21 4.67
CA VAL A 8 21.21 3.09 4.95
C VAL A 8 21.52 2.99 6.45
N GLU A 9 21.60 4.10 7.17
CA GLU A 9 21.77 4.08 8.63
C GLU A 9 20.55 3.46 9.33
N LEU A 10 19.33 3.80 8.90
CA LEU A 10 18.09 3.30 9.50
C LEU A 10 17.80 1.84 9.14
N PHE A 11 17.81 1.52 7.84
CA PHE A 11 17.39 0.22 7.32
C PHE A 11 18.54 -0.77 7.17
N LYS A 12 19.79 -0.33 7.29
CA LYS A 12 21.02 -1.13 7.08
C LYS A 12 21.17 -1.73 5.67
N VAL A 13 20.29 -1.34 4.74
CA VAL A 13 20.27 -1.77 3.35
C VAL A 13 20.02 -0.56 2.44
N LYS A 14 20.30 -0.70 1.15
CA LYS A 14 19.97 0.32 0.15
C LYS A 14 18.50 0.21 -0.22
N THR A 15 17.82 1.34 -0.34
CA THR A 15 16.37 1.37 -0.56
C THR A 15 16.00 2.25 -1.75
N ARG A 16 14.95 1.85 -2.47
CA ARG A 16 14.34 2.65 -3.54
C ARG A 16 12.83 2.65 -3.41
N ALA A 17 12.20 3.71 -3.88
CA ALA A 17 10.74 3.77 -4.00
C ALA A 17 10.29 3.20 -5.35
N VAL A 18 9.16 2.49 -5.34
CA VAL A 18 8.47 1.98 -6.53
C VAL A 18 7.02 2.42 -6.47
N GLU A 19 6.57 3.14 -7.49
CA GLU A 19 5.20 3.62 -7.59
C GLU A 19 4.35 2.61 -8.35
N ASN A 20 3.13 2.38 -7.88
CA ASN A 20 2.11 1.53 -8.48
C ASN A 20 2.68 0.18 -9.01
N PRO A 21 3.33 -0.65 -8.17
CA PRO A 21 4.05 -1.84 -8.63
C PRO A 21 3.16 -2.88 -9.33
N ARG A 22 1.83 -2.84 -9.10
CA ARG A 22 0.83 -3.70 -9.77
C ARG A 22 0.04 -3.01 -10.88
N ALA A 23 0.36 -1.75 -11.21
CA ALA A 23 -0.38 -0.90 -12.14
C ALA A 23 -1.90 -0.81 -11.84
N VAL A 24 -2.31 -1.04 -10.59
CA VAL A 24 -3.68 -0.81 -10.12
C VAL A 24 -3.80 0.65 -9.69
N THR A 25 -4.40 1.47 -10.55
CA THR A 25 -4.58 2.92 -10.32
C THR A 25 -6.04 3.31 -10.11
N THR A 26 -6.96 2.35 -10.20
CA THR A 26 -8.38 2.51 -9.89
C THR A 26 -8.86 1.26 -9.16
N ALA A 27 -9.35 1.44 -7.93
CA ALA A 27 -10.06 0.43 -7.17
C ALA A 27 -11.49 0.29 -7.71
N THR A 28 -11.97 -0.95 -7.79
CA THR A 28 -13.30 -1.29 -8.32
C THR A 28 -14.12 -2.04 -7.27
N ALA A 29 -15.37 -2.37 -7.62
CA ALA A 29 -16.24 -3.19 -6.77
C ALA A 29 -15.75 -4.65 -6.57
N THR A 30 -14.72 -5.10 -7.29
CA THR A 30 -14.08 -6.40 -7.08
C THR A 30 -12.73 -6.20 -6.41
N ALA A 31 -12.43 -7.00 -5.38
CA ALA A 31 -11.14 -6.96 -4.70
C ALA A 31 -9.97 -7.17 -5.68
N GLN A 32 -9.04 -6.21 -5.71
CA GLN A 32 -7.86 -6.20 -6.56
C GLN A 32 -6.59 -6.19 -5.71
N MET A 33 -5.61 -7.02 -6.06
CA MET A 33 -4.31 -7.01 -5.41
C MET A 33 -3.49 -5.82 -5.92
N ILE A 34 -3.31 -4.82 -5.05
CA ILE A 34 -2.61 -3.56 -5.33
C ILE A 34 -1.13 -3.63 -4.98
N LEU A 35 -0.75 -4.50 -4.04
CA LEU A 35 0.63 -4.85 -3.71
C LEU A 35 0.75 -6.38 -3.64
N ALA A 36 1.74 -6.96 -4.32
CA ALA A 36 2.01 -8.40 -4.22
C ALA A 36 2.82 -8.73 -2.96
N ASN A 37 2.88 -10.00 -2.57
CA ASN A 37 3.87 -10.45 -1.58
C ASN A 37 5.28 -10.07 -2.07
N ASN A 38 6.04 -9.37 -1.24
CA ASN A 38 7.38 -8.92 -1.57
C ASN A 38 8.28 -8.99 -0.33
N PRO A 39 9.17 -9.99 -0.22
CA PRO A 39 10.04 -10.14 0.95
C PRO A 39 11.06 -9.00 1.10
N ASN A 40 11.28 -8.21 0.05
CA ASN A 40 12.21 -7.08 0.05
C ASN A 40 11.51 -5.74 0.37
N ARG A 41 10.21 -5.75 0.70
CA ARG A 41 9.47 -4.53 1.02
C ARG A 41 9.71 -4.11 2.46
N LEU A 42 10.11 -2.85 2.64
CA LEU A 42 10.40 -2.23 3.93
C LEU A 42 9.31 -1.27 4.38
N ALA A 43 8.55 -0.70 3.45
CA ALA A 43 7.39 0.15 3.74
C ALA A 43 6.43 0.19 2.56
N TRP A 44 5.18 0.55 2.81
CA TRP A 44 4.25 0.95 1.76
C TRP A 44 3.33 2.09 2.20
N THR A 45 2.75 2.76 1.21
CA THR A 45 1.71 3.77 1.40
C THR A 45 0.67 3.61 0.32
N MET A 46 -0.59 3.75 0.68
CA MET A 46 -1.72 3.75 -0.24
C MET A 46 -2.64 4.92 0.04
N ILE A 47 -3.13 5.54 -1.03
CA ILE A 47 -3.92 6.76 -0.98
C ILE A 47 -5.14 6.58 -1.88
N ASN A 48 -6.32 6.84 -1.33
CA ASN A 48 -7.55 7.00 -2.10
C ASN A 48 -7.61 8.42 -2.66
N LEU A 49 -7.60 8.54 -3.98
CA LEU A 49 -7.64 9.81 -4.70
C LEU A 49 -9.02 10.08 -5.32
N GLY A 50 -9.94 9.13 -5.25
CA GLY A 50 -11.26 9.24 -5.86
C GLY A 50 -12.36 9.65 -4.88
N GLY A 51 -13.58 9.70 -5.44
CA GLY A 51 -14.77 10.18 -4.76
C GLY A 51 -15.58 9.10 -4.03
N ASN A 52 -15.15 7.83 -4.08
CA ASN A 52 -15.78 6.73 -3.37
C ASN A 52 -14.84 6.20 -2.27
N PRO A 53 -15.37 5.74 -1.12
CA PRO A 53 -14.53 5.15 -0.09
C PRO A 53 -13.88 3.87 -0.61
N CYS A 54 -12.62 3.66 -0.22
CA CYS A 54 -11.90 2.42 -0.49
C CYS A 54 -11.68 1.66 0.81
N TYR A 55 -11.48 0.35 0.69
CA TYR A 55 -11.11 -0.51 1.80
C TYR A 55 -9.89 -1.31 1.41
N ILE A 56 -8.91 -1.40 2.31
CA ILE A 56 -7.71 -2.19 2.11
C ILE A 56 -7.65 -3.33 3.12
N GLY A 57 -7.01 -4.42 2.73
CA GLY A 57 -6.82 -5.58 3.58
C GLY A 57 -5.68 -6.46 3.08
N LEU A 58 -5.18 -7.32 3.95
CA LEU A 58 -4.04 -8.20 3.67
C LEU A 58 -4.44 -9.52 3.00
N THR A 59 -5.75 -9.70 2.80
CA THR A 59 -6.32 -10.90 2.18
C THR A 59 -7.29 -10.50 1.08
N ARG A 60 -7.58 -11.44 0.19
CA ARG A 60 -8.55 -11.25 -0.90
C ARG A 60 -9.98 -11.03 -0.42
N GLU A 61 -10.28 -11.35 0.83
CA GLU A 61 -11.61 -11.21 1.44
C GLU A 61 -11.89 -9.78 1.91
N VAL A 62 -11.08 -8.80 1.50
CA VAL A 62 -11.29 -7.39 1.80
C VAL A 62 -12.68 -6.93 1.36
N SER A 63 -13.38 -6.25 2.24
CA SER A 63 -14.72 -5.72 2.00
C SER A 63 -15.00 -4.50 2.87
N ALA A 64 -16.16 -3.86 2.69
CA ALA A 64 -16.58 -2.73 3.53
C ALA A 64 -16.69 -3.07 5.03
N SER A 65 -16.93 -4.35 5.35
CA SER A 65 -17.00 -4.85 6.72
C SER A 65 -15.75 -5.62 7.16
N ASN A 66 -14.77 -5.77 6.26
CA ASN A 66 -13.54 -6.52 6.48
C ASN A 66 -12.36 -5.81 5.82
N GLY A 67 -11.99 -4.64 6.33
CA GLY A 67 -10.89 -3.86 5.80
C GLY A 67 -10.70 -2.54 6.52
N VAL A 68 -9.53 -1.94 6.34
CA VAL A 68 -9.23 -0.58 6.80
C VAL A 68 -9.80 0.40 5.79
N ARG A 69 -10.67 1.29 6.25
CA ARG A 69 -11.30 2.31 5.40
C ARG A 69 -10.30 3.40 5.04
N LEU A 70 -10.15 3.66 3.74
CA LEU A 70 -9.50 4.83 3.18
C LEU A 70 -10.59 5.80 2.71
N ASP A 71 -10.80 6.87 3.47
CA ASP A 71 -11.85 7.84 3.14
C ASP A 71 -11.59 8.58 1.82
N ILE A 72 -12.62 9.24 1.30
CA ILE A 72 -12.56 9.93 0.00
C ILE A 72 -11.51 11.04 -0.01
N ASN A 73 -11.01 11.40 -1.19
CA ASN A 73 -10.17 12.60 -1.41
C ASN A 73 -8.92 12.71 -0.51
N GLY A 74 -8.20 11.61 -0.30
CA GLY A 74 -6.89 11.60 0.39
C GLY A 74 -6.81 10.71 1.63
N GLY A 75 -7.84 9.93 1.93
CA GLY A 75 -7.74 8.87 2.93
C GLY A 75 -6.60 7.91 2.56
N HIS A 76 -5.78 7.57 3.54
CA HIS A 76 -4.56 6.82 3.31
C HIS A 76 -4.22 5.90 4.47
N ALA A 77 -3.40 4.91 4.18
CA ALA A 77 -2.76 4.03 5.14
C ALA A 77 -1.35 3.70 4.66
N GLY A 78 -0.51 3.28 5.58
CA GLY A 78 0.83 2.81 5.30
C GLY A 78 1.34 1.97 6.45
N GLU A 79 2.35 1.18 6.16
CA GLU A 79 3.05 0.33 7.11
C GLU A 79 4.55 0.48 6.92
N ILE A 80 5.28 0.20 7.99
CA ILE A 80 6.74 0.14 8.00
C ILE A 80 7.20 -1.08 8.78
N TRP A 81 8.23 -1.77 8.29
CA TRP A 81 8.64 -3.09 8.80
C TRP A 81 8.97 -3.11 10.30
N ASN A 82 9.38 -2.00 10.90
CA ASN A 82 9.74 -1.91 12.31
C ASN A 82 8.54 -1.64 13.23
N GLU A 83 7.38 -1.29 12.66
CA GLU A 83 6.10 -1.14 13.38
C GLU A 83 5.24 -2.40 13.21
N ASP A 84 5.20 -2.95 11.99
CA ASP A 84 4.23 -3.98 11.57
C ASP A 84 4.89 -5.34 11.25
N PHE A 85 6.19 -5.48 11.51
CA PHE A 85 6.97 -6.71 11.30
C PHE A 85 6.87 -7.27 9.86
N GLN A 86 6.40 -8.51 9.71
CA GLN A 86 6.36 -9.23 8.44
C GLN A 86 5.13 -8.86 7.60
N GLU A 87 4.13 -8.22 8.21
CA GLU A 87 2.89 -7.81 7.54
C GLU A 87 3.17 -6.87 6.37
N THR A 88 4.17 -5.99 6.52
CA THR A 88 4.62 -5.08 5.47
C THR A 88 5.02 -5.80 4.18
N ALA A 89 5.49 -7.05 4.27
CA ALA A 89 5.88 -7.85 3.10
C ALA A 89 4.71 -8.60 2.44
N TRP A 90 3.52 -8.61 3.06
CA TRP A 90 2.37 -9.37 2.57
C TRP A 90 1.72 -8.69 1.36
N ALA A 91 0.88 -9.45 0.67
CA ALA A 91 0.03 -8.93 -0.38
C ALA A 91 -1.04 -8.02 0.22
N VAL A 92 -1.27 -6.87 -0.40
CA VAL A 92 -2.34 -5.95 0.00
C VAL A 92 -3.35 -5.84 -1.13
N TRP A 93 -4.62 -5.88 -0.72
CA TRP A 93 -5.80 -5.86 -1.57
C TRP A 93 -6.58 -4.58 -1.32
N ILE A 94 -7.23 -4.08 -2.37
CA ILE A 94 -8.08 -2.89 -2.34
C ILE A 94 -9.44 -3.18 -3.02
N ILE A 95 -10.49 -2.57 -2.51
CA ILE A 95 -11.85 -2.60 -3.07
C ILE A 95 -12.53 -1.25 -2.86
N SER A 96 -13.37 -0.83 -3.81
CA SER A 96 -14.30 0.29 -3.65
C SER A 96 -15.71 -0.17 -4.03
N PRO A 97 -16.51 -0.62 -3.04
CA PRO A 97 -17.78 -1.30 -3.29
C PRO A 97 -18.86 -0.37 -3.84
N ASP A 98 -18.77 0.93 -3.55
CA ASP A 98 -19.78 1.93 -3.92
C ASP A 98 -19.54 2.53 -5.32
N GLY A 99 -18.45 2.16 -5.99
CA GLY A 99 -18.10 2.60 -7.34
C GLY A 99 -16.60 2.73 -7.52
N ASP A 100 -16.16 2.91 -8.77
CA ASP A 100 -14.73 3.04 -9.04
C ASP A 100 -14.11 4.25 -8.35
N SER A 101 -12.89 4.09 -7.82
CA SER A 101 -12.16 5.16 -7.15
C SER A 101 -10.69 5.13 -7.51
N ASN A 102 -10.16 6.26 -7.98
CA ASN A 102 -8.74 6.37 -8.29
C ASN A 102 -7.90 6.16 -7.03
N CYS A 103 -6.80 5.43 -7.15
CA CYS A 103 -5.90 5.14 -6.05
C CYS A 103 -4.44 5.27 -6.48
N TYR A 104 -3.58 5.51 -5.51
CA TYR A 104 -2.13 5.54 -5.68
C TYR A 104 -1.50 4.62 -4.64
N SER A 105 -0.52 3.84 -5.05
CA SER A 105 0.31 3.04 -4.15
C SER A 105 1.79 3.28 -4.38
N LYS A 106 2.56 3.18 -3.30
CA LYS A 106 4.01 3.26 -3.31
C LYS A 106 4.56 2.24 -2.34
N GLU A 107 5.61 1.52 -2.74
CA GLU A 107 6.39 0.68 -1.86
C GLU A 107 7.84 1.17 -1.79
N VAL A 108 8.50 0.95 -0.65
CA VAL A 108 9.93 1.11 -0.47
C VAL A 108 10.55 -0.28 -0.39
N VAL A 109 11.52 -0.57 -1.26
CA VAL A 109 12.11 -1.90 -1.39
C VAL A 109 13.63 -1.86 -1.32
N GLU A 110 14.21 -2.95 -0.84
CA GLU A 110 15.64 -3.24 -0.96
C GLU A 110 16.05 -3.52 -2.42
N TYR A 111 17.28 -3.14 -2.81
CA TYR A 111 17.89 -3.47 -4.11
C TYR A 111 19.41 -3.63 -4.04
#